data_AF-A0A2K1WSQ0-F1
#
_entry.id   AF-A0A2K1WSQ0-F1
#
_cell.length_a   1.000
_cell.length_b   1.000
_cell.length_c   1.000
_cell.angle_alpha   90.00
_cell.angle_beta   90.00
_cell.angle_gamma   90.00
#
_symmetry.space_group_name_H-M   'P 1'
#
loop_
_entity.id
_entity.type
_entity.pdbx_description
1 polymer ?
#
loop_
_entity_poly.entity_id
_entity_poly.type
_entity_poly.pdbx_seq_one_letter_code
_entity_poly.pdbx_strand_id
1 'polypeptide(L)'
;MLDHNSKGFASMFSLYCLEQPSSINQSDSFVVLGNESQIRQADLYLSEGEELSFYEVLLRARQRREIVIGYRAANAEKAVINPPAKSERRRWSLKDVFVVIAEKE
;
A
#
# COMPACT_ATOMS: atom_id res chain seq x y z
N MET A 1 12.33 24.26 15.43
CA MET A 1 12.51 23.69 14.08
C MET A 1 12.49 22.17 14.25
N LEU A 2 11.29 21.59 14.24
CA LEU A 2 11.08 20.18 14.56
C LEU A 2 10.87 19.40 13.26
N ASP A 3 11.94 18.82 12.73
CA ASP A 3 11.85 17.72 11.77
C ASP A 3 11.47 16.44 12.54
N HIS A 4 10.17 16.28 12.80
CA HIS A 4 9.61 15.07 13.43
C HIS A 4 8.38 14.51 12.68
N ASN A 5 8.01 15.09 11.53
CA ASN A 5 6.67 14.88 10.97
C ASN A 5 6.55 13.67 10.02
N SER A 6 7.64 13.13 9.46
CA SER A 6 7.53 12.04 8.47
C SER A 6 7.39 10.65 9.11
N LYS A 7 8.18 10.36 10.16
CA LYS A 7 8.19 9.03 10.82
C LYS A 7 6.89 8.74 11.59
N GLY A 8 6.36 9.74 12.31
CA GLY A 8 5.10 9.60 13.05
C GLY A 8 3.90 9.42 12.14
N PHE A 9 3.89 10.14 11.02
CA PHE A 9 2.83 10.10 10.03
C PHE A 9 2.77 8.76 9.30
N ALA A 10 3.90 8.24 8.82
CA ALA A 10 3.95 6.97 8.13
C ALA A 10 3.50 5.81 9.05
N SER A 11 3.86 5.87 10.34
CA SER A 11 3.42 4.93 11.37
C SER A 11 1.92 5.00 11.62
N MET A 12 1.37 6.20 11.80
CA MET A 12 -0.06 6.44 11.98
C MET A 12 -0.88 5.95 10.79
N PHE A 13 -0.41 6.20 9.57
CA PHE A 13 -1.10 5.76 8.36
C PHE A 13 -1.03 4.25 8.14
N SER A 14 0.06 3.62 8.59
CA SER A 14 0.15 2.15 8.64
C SER A 14 -0.93 1.58 9.53
N LEU A 15 -1.03 2.10 10.75
CA LEU A 15 -1.98 1.63 11.73
C LEU A 15 -3.41 1.88 11.24
N TYR A 16 -3.66 3.06 10.66
CA TYR A 16 -4.93 3.42 10.07
C TYR A 16 -5.37 2.43 8.97
N CYS A 17 -4.52 2.14 7.97
CA CYS A 17 -4.84 1.19 6.90
C CYS A 17 -5.06 -0.25 7.41
N LEU A 18 -4.37 -0.64 8.48
CA LEU A 18 -4.51 -1.98 9.07
C LEU A 18 -5.78 -2.12 9.90
N GLU A 19 -6.19 -1.06 10.59
CA GLU A 19 -7.32 -1.04 11.52
C GLU A 19 -8.64 -0.59 10.87
N GLN A 20 -8.64 -0.08 9.63
CA GLN A 20 -9.89 0.31 8.97
C GLN A 20 -10.78 -0.91 8.67
N PRO A 21 -12.06 -0.92 9.11
CA PRO A 21 -13.04 -1.87 8.59
C PRO A 21 -13.20 -1.69 7.07
N SER A 22 -13.42 -2.79 6.36
CA SER A 22 -13.49 -2.89 4.89
C SER A 22 -14.58 -2.03 4.22
N SER A 23 -15.37 -1.27 4.98
CA SER A 23 -16.60 -0.60 4.54
C SER A 23 -16.54 0.93 4.55
N ILE A 24 -15.42 1.55 4.91
CA ILE A 24 -15.29 3.02 4.90
C ILE A 24 -15.03 3.51 3.46
N ASN A 25 -15.86 4.45 2.99
CA ASN A 25 -15.68 5.11 1.70
C ASN A 25 -14.33 5.85 1.65
N GLN A 26 -13.42 5.36 0.80
CA GLN A 26 -11.98 5.67 0.79
C GLN A 26 -11.60 7.03 0.21
N SER A 27 -12.51 7.71 -0.50
CA SER A 27 -12.20 8.95 -1.23
C SER A 27 -11.80 10.12 -0.31
N ASP A 28 -12.40 10.21 0.88
CA ASP A 28 -12.29 11.40 1.72
C ASP A 28 -11.03 11.38 2.60
N SER A 29 -10.49 10.20 2.90
CA SER A 29 -9.30 10.06 3.76
C SER A 29 -7.99 10.37 3.02
N PHE A 30 -7.92 10.09 1.72
CA PHE A 30 -6.68 10.22 0.95
C PHE A 30 -6.33 11.69 0.62
N VAL A 31 -7.35 12.53 0.44
CA VAL A 31 -7.19 13.96 0.10
C VAL A 31 -6.64 14.77 1.28
N VAL A 32 -6.87 14.35 2.52
CA VAL A 32 -6.49 15.07 3.74
C VAL A 32 -4.97 15.09 3.99
N LEU A 33 -4.20 14.24 3.29
CA LEU A 33 -2.84 13.90 3.68
C LEU A 33 -1.75 14.48 2.79
N GLY A 34 -2.12 15.15 1.69
CA GLY A 34 -1.19 15.90 0.84
C GLY A 34 -0.10 15.09 0.13
N ASN A 35 -0.05 13.77 0.32
CA ASN A 35 0.92 12.90 -0.34
C ASN A 35 0.32 12.34 -1.64
N GLU A 36 1.09 12.42 -2.72
CA GLU A 36 0.67 11.89 -4.02
C GLU A 36 0.78 10.36 -4.01
N SER A 37 -0.31 9.68 -4.39
CA SER A 37 -0.27 8.23 -4.64
C SER A 37 0.60 7.95 -5.86
N GLN A 38 1.49 6.97 -5.74
CA GLN A 38 2.34 6.50 -6.83
C GLN A 38 2.01 5.05 -7.18
N ILE A 39 2.27 4.66 -8.43
CA ILE A 39 2.17 3.26 -8.87
C ILE A 39 3.57 2.67 -8.91
N ARG A 40 3.75 1.52 -8.26
CA ARG A 40 5.03 0.80 -8.16
C ARG A 40 4.90 -0.58 -8.78
N GLN A 41 5.94 -1.02 -9.49
CA GLN A 41 6.02 -2.36 -10.05
C GLN A 41 6.17 -3.41 -8.93
N ALA A 42 5.65 -4.61 -9.15
CA ALA A 42 5.66 -5.66 -8.14
C ALA A 42 7.06 -6.22 -7.84
N ASP A 43 7.98 -6.17 -8.79
CA ASP A 43 9.37 -6.60 -8.66
C ASP A 43 10.14 -5.89 -7.53
N LEU A 44 9.70 -4.71 -7.12
CA LEU A 44 10.26 -3.98 -5.97
C LEU A 44 9.97 -4.65 -4.62
N TYR A 45 8.95 -5.51 -4.54
CA TYR A 45 8.48 -6.09 -3.27
C TYR A 45 8.47 -7.62 -3.27
N LEU A 46 8.41 -8.28 -4.42
CA LEU A 46 8.19 -9.72 -4.50
C LEU A 46 8.80 -10.34 -5.75
N SER A 47 8.91 -11.67 -5.75
CA SER A 47 9.35 -12.47 -6.91
C SER A 47 8.15 -13.02 -7.71
N GLU A 48 8.36 -13.37 -8.99
CA GLU A 48 7.30 -13.94 -9.83
C GLU A 48 6.70 -15.21 -9.20
N GLY A 49 5.37 -15.25 -9.08
CA GLY A 49 4.65 -16.40 -8.54
C GLY A 49 4.77 -16.58 -7.03
N GLU A 50 5.35 -15.61 -6.31
CA GLU A 50 5.47 -15.64 -4.85
C GLU A 50 4.08 -15.56 -4.18
N GLU A 51 3.86 -16.36 -3.13
CA GLU A 51 2.62 -16.37 -2.37
C GLU A 51 2.75 -15.53 -1.10
N LEU A 52 2.16 -14.34 -1.11
CA LEU A 52 2.19 -13.39 -0.02
C LEU A 52 0.80 -12.84 0.26
N SER A 53 0.55 -12.52 1.51
CA SER A 53 -0.58 -11.68 1.90
C SER A 53 -0.29 -10.21 1.58
N PHE A 54 -1.35 -9.41 1.43
CA PHE A 54 -1.19 -7.97 1.26
C PHE A 54 -0.42 -7.33 2.44
N TYR A 55 -0.61 -7.88 3.65
CA TYR A 55 0.14 -7.47 4.84
C TYR A 55 1.65 -7.71 4.70
N GLU A 56 2.06 -8.87 4.19
CA GLU A 56 3.48 -9.17 3.98
C GLU A 56 4.10 -8.24 2.92
N VAL A 57 3.37 -7.90 1.86
CA VAL A 57 3.82 -6.89 0.87
C VAL A 57 3.95 -5.51 1.51
N LEU A 58 2.98 -5.10 2.33
CA LEU A 58 3.02 -3.85 3.07
C LEU A 58 4.27 -3.77 3.96
N LEU A 59 4.60 -4.85 4.70
CA LEU A 59 5.80 -4.91 5.54
C LEU A 59 7.10 -4.77 4.73
N ARG A 60 7.17 -5.32 3.51
CA ARG A 60 8.33 -5.13 2.63
C ARG A 60 8.43 -3.70 2.10
N ALA A 61 7.32 -3.10 1.67
CA ALA A 61 7.27 -1.71 1.24
C ALA A 61 7.69 -0.73 2.36
N ARG A 62 7.43 -1.08 3.63
CA ARG A 62 7.89 -0.29 4.78
C ARG A 62 9.40 -0.20 4.90
N GLN A 63 10.12 -1.24 4.50
CA GLN A 63 11.60 -1.20 4.44
C GLN A 63 12.10 -0.14 3.44
N ARG A 64 11.21 0.26 2.51
CA ARG A 64 11.44 1.29 1.49
C ARG A 64 10.84 2.65 1.86
N ARG A 65 10.31 2.80 3.07
CA ARG A 65 9.56 4.00 3.54
C ARG A 65 8.29 4.27 2.73
N GLU A 66 7.70 3.23 2.17
CA GLU A 66 6.46 3.32 1.39
C GLU A 66 5.29 2.69 2.15
N ILE A 67 4.08 3.12 1.81
CA ILE A 67 2.82 2.59 2.36
C ILE A 67 2.01 2.04 1.22
N VAL A 68 1.99 0.71 1.06
CA VAL A 68 1.09 0.08 0.10
C VAL A 68 -0.34 0.21 0.61
N ILE A 69 -1.17 0.88 -0.17
CA ILE A 69 -2.60 1.12 0.14
C ILE A 69 -3.52 0.28 -0.76
N GLY A 70 -2.99 -0.32 -1.81
CA GLY A 70 -3.76 -1.11 -2.75
C GLY A 70 -2.90 -1.74 -3.84
N TYR A 71 -3.56 -2.42 -4.77
CA TYR A 71 -2.91 -3.06 -5.91
C TYR A 71 -3.84 -3.12 -7.12
N ARG A 72 -3.29 -3.33 -8.30
CA ARG A 72 -4.03 -3.71 -9.51
C ARG A 72 -3.41 -4.97 -10.07
N ALA A 73 -4.21 -6.02 -10.22
CA ALA A 73 -3.76 -7.24 -10.86
C ALA A 73 -3.49 -6.99 -12.35
N ALA A 74 -2.54 -7.71 -12.94
CA ALA A 74 -2.13 -7.57 -14.33
C ALA A 74 -3.30 -7.66 -15.33
N ASN A 75 -4.31 -8.48 -15.00
CA ASN A 75 -5.50 -8.71 -15.81
C ASN A 75 -6.74 -7.92 -15.35
N ALA A 76 -6.58 -6.97 -14.42
CA ALA A 76 -7.67 -6.15 -13.91
C ALA A 76 -7.59 -4.72 -14.46
N GLU A 77 -8.74 -4.17 -14.87
CA GLU A 77 -8.83 -2.79 -15.35
C GLU A 77 -8.73 -1.77 -14.21
N LYS A 78 -9.19 -2.15 -13.00
CA LYS A 78 -9.31 -1.27 -11.85
C LYS A 78 -8.43 -1.72 -10.69
N ALA A 79 -7.86 -0.77 -9.97
CA ALA A 79 -7.14 -1.02 -8.74
C ALA A 79 -8.11 -1.34 -7.59
N VAL A 80 -7.68 -2.23 -6.70
CA VAL A 80 -8.31 -2.52 -5.41
C VAL A 80 -7.56 -1.72 -4.36
N ILE A 81 -8.24 -0.72 -3.78
CA ILE A 81 -7.70 0.08 -2.68
C ILE A 81 -8.25 -0.46 -1.36
N ASN A 82 -7.38 -0.53 -0.34
CA ASN A 82 -7.60 -1.12 0.98
C ASN A 82 -8.35 -2.46 0.90
N PRO A 83 -7.68 -3.53 0.42
CA PRO A 83 -8.31 -4.83 0.23
C PRO A 83 -8.87 -5.38 1.56
N PRO A 84 -10.05 -6.02 1.55
CA PRO A 84 -10.68 -6.52 2.77
C PRO A 84 -9.92 -7.70 3.40
N ALA A 85 -9.32 -8.57 2.58
CA ALA A 85 -8.62 -9.78 3.03
C ALA A 85 -7.10 -9.56 3.10
N LYS A 86 -6.64 -8.69 4.01
CA LYS A 86 -5.22 -8.29 4.07
C LYS A 86 -4.25 -9.42 4.45
N SER A 87 -4.72 -10.40 5.20
CA SER A 87 -3.93 -11.53 5.70
C SER A 87 -4.01 -12.78 4.82
N GLU A 88 -4.92 -12.80 3.83
CA GLU A 88 -5.04 -13.93 2.92
C GLU A 88 -3.88 -13.92 1.94
N ARG A 89 -3.16 -15.05 1.85
CA ARG A 89 -2.07 -15.19 0.89
C ARG A 89 -2.63 -15.45 -0.49
N ARG A 90 -2.05 -14.75 -1.47
CA ARG A 90 -2.31 -14.98 -2.89
C ARG A 90 -1.01 -15.04 -3.65
N ARG A 91 -1.06 -15.70 -4.80
CA ARG A 91 0.01 -15.68 -5.80
C ARG A 91 0.03 -14.33 -6.50
N TRP A 92 1.20 -13.72 -6.57
CA TRP A 92 1.45 -12.45 -7.26
C TRP A 92 2.23 -12.67 -8.55
N SER A 93 2.01 -11.80 -9.54
CA SER A 93 2.81 -11.70 -10.74
C SER A 93 3.62 -10.41 -10.74
N LEU A 94 4.78 -10.41 -11.39
CA LEU A 94 5.57 -9.20 -11.63
C LEU A 94 4.86 -8.19 -12.53
N LYS A 95 3.79 -8.62 -13.23
CA LYS A 95 2.92 -7.75 -14.02
C LYS A 95 1.88 -7.03 -13.16
N ASP A 96 1.70 -7.42 -11.90
CA ASP A 96 0.86 -6.69 -10.95
C ASP A 96 1.55 -5.36 -10.58
N VAL A 97 0.75 -4.39 -10.15
CA VAL A 97 1.27 -3.11 -9.65
C VAL A 97 0.67 -2.77 -8.30
N PHE A 98 1.43 -2.07 -7.47
CA PHE A 98 1.01 -1.61 -6.16
C PHE A 98 0.78 -0.10 -6.16
N VAL A 99 -0.28 0.31 -5.46
CA VAL A 99 -0.54 1.73 -5.21
C VAL A 99 0.05 2.06 -3.85
N VAL A 100 0.95 3.03 -3.82
CA VAL A 100 1.68 3.42 -2.61
C VAL A 100 1.51 4.89 -2.30
N ILE A 101 1.57 5.24 -1.01
CA ILE A 101 1.95 6.57 -0.57
C ILE A 101 3.45 6.53 -0.29
N ALA A 102 4.19 7.46 -0.88
CA ALA A 102 5.61 7.67 -0.63
C ALA A 102 5.85 9.17 -0.38
N GLU A 103 6.95 9.48 0.31
CA GLU A 103 7.44 10.85 0.36
C GLU A 103 7.84 11.30 -1.06
N LYS A 104 7.60 12.57 -1.39
CA LYS A 104 8.18 13.16 -2.60
C LYS A 104 9.71 13.16 -2.44
N GLU A 105 10.42 12.72 -3.48
CA GLU A 105 11.87 12.90 -3.59
C GLU A 105 12.25 14.38 -3.58
#